data_AF-A0A379DXI9-F1
#
_entry.id   AF-A0A379DXI9-F1
#
_cell.length_a   1.000
_cell.length_b   1.000
_cell.length_c   1.000
_cell.angle_alpha   90.00
_cell.angle_beta   90.00
_cell.angle_gamma   90.00
#
_symmetry.space_group_name_H-M   'P 1'
#
loop_
_entity.id
_entity.type
_entity.pdbx_description
1 polymer ?
#
loop_
_entity_poly.entity_id
_entity_poly.type
_entity_poly.pdbx_seq_one_letter_code
_entity_poly.pdbx_strand_id
1 'polypeptide(L)'
;MKKILFTLLLTFTCLNISAQTKKIQDREYYIYTTFLFPSIEISKGTWKVPIINLISFEEHPFVSENNRPLLFDSGKAAQNYLCLQGWEEFSKGDIFHTYKKRVTKEVLEREVEKSKSSASYEEVLNAYNRDINKYPSKAGYKMVEVEGQVDISEK
;
A
#
# COMPACT_ATOMS: atom_id res chain seq x y z
N MET A 1 -51.06 -3.18 -21.06
CA MET A 1 -49.66 -3.56 -21.37
C MET A 1 -48.66 -2.41 -21.32
N LYS A 2 -48.91 -1.24 -21.94
CA LYS A 2 -47.95 -0.10 -21.94
C LYS A 2 -47.61 0.46 -20.54
N LYS A 3 -48.56 0.51 -19.60
CA LYS A 3 -48.33 1.01 -18.23
C LYS A 3 -47.40 0.10 -17.41
N ILE A 4 -47.58 -1.21 -17.47
CA ILE A 4 -46.75 -2.19 -16.74
C ILE A 4 -45.30 -2.16 -17.25
N LEU A 5 -45.11 -2.04 -18.57
CA LEU A 5 -43.77 -1.95 -19.17
C LEU A 5 -43.04 -0.67 -18.73
N PHE A 6 -43.76 0.45 -18.64
CA PHE A 6 -43.19 1.73 -18.19
C PHE A 6 -42.81 1.69 -16.70
N THR A 7 -43.64 1.07 -15.85
CA THR A 7 -43.33 0.89 -14.43
C THR A 7 -42.12 -0.02 -14.23
N LEU A 8 -42.01 -1.12 -14.99
CA LEU A 8 -40.83 -2.00 -14.95
C LEU A 8 -39.55 -1.26 -15.37
N LEU A 9 -39.62 -0.49 -16.46
CA LEU A 9 -38.48 0.30 -16.93
C LEU A 9 -38.05 1.33 -15.89
N LEU A 10 -39.02 2.04 -15.27
CA LEU A 10 -38.74 3.01 -14.20
C LEU A 10 -38.06 2.34 -13.01
N THR A 11 -38.56 1.19 -12.54
CA THR A 11 -37.96 0.46 -11.41
C THR A 11 -36.56 -0.03 -11.73
N PHE A 12 -36.31 -0.51 -12.96
CA PHE A 12 -34.98 -0.95 -13.38
C PHE A 12 -34.00 0.22 -13.46
N THR A 13 -34.45 1.39 -13.94
CA THR A 13 -33.62 2.60 -13.95
C THR A 13 -33.34 3.12 -12.55
N CYS A 14 -34.32 3.15 -11.65
CA CYS A 14 -34.11 3.58 -10.27
C CYS A 14 -33.14 2.65 -9.52
N LEU A 15 -33.27 1.33 -9.69
CA LEU A 15 -32.34 0.36 -9.09
C LEU A 15 -30.92 0.50 -9.63
N ASN A 16 -30.75 0.72 -10.94
CA ASN A 16 -29.42 0.93 -11.54
C ASN A 16 -28.79 2.25 -11.09
N ILE A 17 -29.57 3.34 -10.99
CA ILE A 17 -29.10 4.63 -10.50
C ILE A 17 -28.71 4.50 -9.02
N SER A 18 -29.52 3.86 -8.17
CA SER A 18 -29.19 3.59 -6.77
C SER A 18 -27.96 2.69 -6.60
N ALA A 19 -27.78 1.70 -7.47
CA ALA A 19 -26.60 0.83 -7.45
C ALA A 19 -25.33 1.55 -7.93
N GLN A 20 -25.45 2.45 -8.92
CA GLN A 20 -24.34 3.29 -9.38
C GLN A 20 -23.97 4.36 -8.36
N THR A 21 -24.94 5.02 -7.74
CA THR A 21 -24.67 5.99 -6.65
C THR A 21 -24.08 5.30 -5.43
N LYS A 22 -24.52 4.07 -5.10
CA LYS A 22 -23.89 3.25 -4.06
C LYS A 22 -22.45 2.87 -4.42
N LYS A 23 -22.18 2.47 -5.67
CA LYS A 23 -20.79 2.23 -6.15
C LYS A 23 -19.89 3.46 -6.09
N ILE A 24 -20.45 4.67 -6.27
CA ILE A 24 -19.70 5.92 -6.15
C ILE A 24 -19.49 6.32 -4.67
N GLN A 25 -20.46 6.01 -3.80
CA GLN A 25 -20.35 6.20 -2.34
C GLN A 25 -19.39 5.21 -1.67
N ASP A 26 -19.29 3.98 -2.18
CA ASP A 26 -18.45 2.91 -1.64
C ASP A 26 -17.02 2.93 -2.20
N ARG A 27 -16.44 4.11 -2.48
CA ARG A 27 -15.00 4.16 -2.79
C ARG A 27 -14.22 3.75 -1.54
N GLU A 28 -13.59 2.59 -1.61
CA GLU A 28 -12.74 2.08 -0.55
C GLU A 28 -11.31 2.63 -0.71
N TYR A 29 -10.79 3.23 0.35
CA TYR A 29 -9.43 3.76 0.39
C TYR A 29 -8.55 2.85 1.23
N TYR A 30 -7.32 2.65 0.77
CA TYR A 30 -6.36 1.75 1.40
C TYR A 30 -4.99 2.41 1.51
N ILE A 31 -4.33 2.22 2.65
CA ILE A 31 -2.89 2.41 2.77
C ILE A 31 -2.19 1.07 2.59
N TYR A 32 -0.96 1.10 2.07
CA TYR A 32 -0.15 -0.08 1.82
C TYR A 32 1.15 0.03 2.60
N THR A 33 1.61 -1.11 3.10
CA THR A 33 2.89 -1.20 3.80
C THR A 33 3.48 -2.59 3.59
N THR A 34 4.78 -2.73 3.86
CA THR A 34 5.48 -4.00 3.72
C THR A 34 6.00 -4.44 5.07
N PHE A 35 5.70 -5.69 5.45
CA PHE A 35 6.19 -6.29 6.68
C PHE A 35 7.14 -7.46 6.39
N LEU A 36 8.08 -7.65 7.32
CA LEU A 36 9.02 -8.77 7.38
C LEU A 36 8.83 -9.51 8.71
N PHE A 37 8.97 -10.84 8.66
CA PHE A 37 8.82 -11.74 9.80
C PHE A 37 10.04 -12.65 9.97
N PRO A 38 11.25 -12.11 10.26
CA PRO A 38 12.44 -12.94 10.37
C PRO A 38 12.39 -13.79 11.65
N SER A 39 13.00 -14.96 11.64
CA SER A 39 13.24 -15.72 12.88
C SER A 39 14.59 -15.29 13.47
N ILE A 40 14.59 -14.84 14.73
CA ILE A 40 15.78 -14.40 15.44
C ILE A 40 15.93 -15.13 16.77
N GLU A 41 17.17 -15.39 17.18
CA GLU A 41 17.47 -15.95 18.50
C GLU A 41 17.62 -14.80 19.51
N ILE A 42 16.68 -14.69 20.46
CA ILE A 42 16.70 -13.62 21.48
C ILE A 42 17.49 -14.02 22.73
N SER A 43 17.62 -15.32 22.94
CA SER A 43 18.46 -15.94 23.96
C SER A 43 18.78 -17.35 23.49
N LYS A 44 19.87 -17.95 23.97
CA LYS A 44 20.30 -19.30 23.56
C LYS A 44 19.15 -20.32 23.60
N GLY A 45 18.81 -20.87 22.44
CA GLY A 45 17.73 -21.85 22.24
C GLY A 45 16.32 -21.27 22.13
N THR A 46 16.14 -19.96 22.30
CA THR A 46 14.84 -19.27 22.25
C THR A 46 14.75 -18.42 21.00
N TRP A 47 14.06 -18.95 20.00
CA TRP A 47 13.78 -18.25 18.75
C TRP A 47 12.43 -17.55 18.82
N LYS A 48 12.38 -16.34 18.29
CA LYS A 48 11.18 -15.50 18.19
C LYS A 48 11.12 -14.82 16.84
N VAL A 49 9.92 -14.41 16.48
CA VAL A 49 9.62 -13.71 15.23
C VAL A 49 9.10 -12.32 15.55
N PRO A 50 9.92 -11.26 15.40
CA PRO A 50 9.42 -9.90 15.40
C PRO A 50 8.64 -9.58 14.12
N ILE A 51 7.87 -8.49 14.15
CA ILE A 51 7.34 -7.85 12.94
C ILE A 51 8.19 -6.61 12.68
N ILE A 52 8.74 -6.52 11.48
CA ILE A 52 9.51 -5.36 11.02
C ILE A 52 8.71 -4.67 9.92
N ASN A 53 8.48 -3.37 10.07
CA ASN A 53 7.86 -2.53 9.04
C ASN A 53 8.94 -1.95 8.13
N LEU A 54 8.82 -2.17 6.82
CA LEU A 54 9.71 -1.62 5.81
C LEU A 54 9.18 -0.26 5.35
N ILE A 55 9.75 0.82 5.89
CA ILE A 55 9.41 2.21 5.50
C ILE A 55 10.25 2.63 4.29
N SER A 56 11.55 2.39 4.35
CA SER A 56 12.50 2.63 3.27
C SER A 56 13.55 1.52 3.26
N PHE A 57 14.48 1.53 2.31
CA PHE A 57 15.57 0.55 2.27
C PHE A 57 16.47 0.61 3.51
N GLU A 58 16.54 1.75 4.21
CA GLU A 58 17.40 1.95 5.39
C GLU A 58 16.61 2.02 6.70
N GLU A 59 15.29 2.19 6.62
CA GLU A 59 14.41 2.37 7.78
C GLU A 59 13.48 1.16 7.99
N HIS A 60 13.78 0.40 9.05
CA HIS A 60 13.11 -0.87 9.37
C HIS A 60 12.65 -0.92 10.84
N PRO A 61 11.70 -0.08 11.27
CA PRO A 61 11.26 -0.11 12.66
C PRO A 61 10.54 -1.41 13.02
N PHE A 62 10.76 -1.88 14.25
CA PHE A 62 9.98 -2.95 14.86
C PHE A 62 8.57 -2.48 15.17
N VAL A 63 7.56 -3.28 14.83
CA VAL A 63 6.22 -3.09 15.37
C VAL A 63 6.28 -3.32 16.87
N SER A 64 5.79 -2.34 17.61
CA SER A 64 5.93 -2.27 19.06
C SER A 64 4.61 -1.89 19.71
N GLU A 65 4.36 -2.42 20.90
CA GLU A 65 3.32 -1.93 21.82
C GLU A 65 4.00 -1.42 23.09
N ASN A 66 3.55 -0.27 23.61
CA ASN A 66 4.14 0.33 24.82
C ASN A 66 5.67 0.48 24.76
N ASN A 67 6.20 0.89 23.59
CA ASN A 67 7.63 1.02 23.30
C ASN A 67 8.45 -0.27 23.45
N ARG A 68 7.80 -1.44 23.29
CA ARG A 68 8.48 -2.74 23.30
C ARG A 68 8.20 -3.50 21.99
N PRO A 69 9.22 -4.02 21.31
CA PRO A 69 9.03 -4.86 20.13
C PRO A 69 8.15 -6.07 20.45
N LEU A 70 7.18 -6.33 19.58
CA LEU A 70 6.36 -7.52 19.66
C LEU A 70 7.14 -8.73 19.15
N LEU A 71 7.10 -9.82 19.90
CA LEU A 71 7.80 -11.07 19.60
C LEU A 71 6.80 -12.22 19.59
N PHE A 72 6.77 -12.98 18.49
CA PHE A 72 5.85 -14.08 18.28
C PHE A 72 6.59 -15.42 18.20
N ASP A 73 5.88 -16.52 18.45
CA ASP A 73 6.47 -17.86 18.33
C ASP A 73 6.60 -18.32 16.87
N SER A 74 5.93 -17.66 15.93
CA SER A 74 6.01 -17.97 14.51
C SER A 74 5.59 -16.78 13.64
N GLY A 75 5.99 -16.82 12.36
CA GLY A 75 5.51 -15.84 11.37
C GLY A 75 4.00 -15.84 11.23
N LYS A 76 3.33 -17.01 11.30
CA LYS A 76 1.86 -17.09 11.25
C LYS A 76 1.20 -16.35 12.42
N ALA A 77 1.74 -16.45 13.64
CA ALA A 77 1.22 -15.72 14.78
C ALA A 77 1.37 -14.20 14.60
N ALA A 78 2.50 -13.77 14.05
CA ALA A 78 2.75 -12.37 13.71
C ALA A 78 1.79 -11.84 12.62
N GLN A 79 1.51 -12.64 11.59
CA GLN A 79 0.53 -12.32 10.54
C GLN A 79 -0.90 -12.26 11.09
N ASN A 80 -1.28 -13.19 11.96
CA ASN A 80 -2.58 -13.18 12.64
C ASN A 80 -2.77 -11.91 13.47
N TYR A 81 -1.71 -11.47 14.17
CA TYR A 81 -1.74 -10.20 14.90
C TYR A 81 -2.02 -9.02 13.96
N LEU A 82 -1.35 -8.93 12.81
CA LEU A 82 -1.63 -7.88 11.81
C LEU A 82 -3.08 -7.92 11.32
N CYS A 83 -3.64 -9.11 11.09
CA CYS A 83 -5.05 -9.29 10.72
C CYS A 83 -6.00 -8.73 11.79
N LEU A 84 -5.72 -9.00 13.06
CA LEU A 84 -6.50 -8.44 14.18
C LEU A 84 -6.38 -6.91 14.26
N GLN A 85 -5.26 -6.35 13.82
CA GLN A 85 -5.06 -4.89 13.71
C GLN A 85 -5.69 -4.29 12.43
N GLY A 86 -6.42 -5.08 11.63
CA GLY A 86 -7.11 -4.63 10.42
C GLY A 86 -6.22 -4.55 9.17
N TRP A 87 -5.07 -5.20 9.17
CA TRP A 87 -4.24 -5.36 7.98
C TRP A 87 -4.61 -6.64 7.23
N GLU A 88 -4.73 -6.54 5.92
CA GLU A 88 -5.02 -7.66 5.02
C GLU A 88 -3.80 -7.90 4.13
N GLU A 89 -3.36 -9.16 4.01
CA GLU A 89 -2.26 -9.49 3.09
C GLU A 89 -2.71 -9.20 1.64
N PHE A 90 -1.98 -8.34 0.95
CA PHE A 90 -2.26 -7.94 -0.42
C PHE A 90 -1.41 -8.73 -1.42
N SER A 91 -0.13 -8.90 -1.12
CA SER A 91 0.78 -9.71 -1.92
C SER A 91 1.87 -10.34 -1.05
N LYS A 92 2.35 -11.51 -1.51
CA LYS A 92 3.38 -12.28 -0.82
C LYS A 92 4.60 -12.42 -1.71
N GLY A 93 5.72 -11.88 -1.27
CA GLY A 93 7.06 -12.23 -1.76
C GLY A 93 7.72 -13.30 -0.90
N ASP A 94 8.95 -13.67 -1.26
CA ASP A 94 9.71 -14.70 -0.52
C ASP A 94 10.15 -14.20 0.87
N ILE A 95 10.42 -12.91 0.98
CA ILE A 95 10.94 -12.25 2.19
C ILE A 95 9.96 -11.17 2.63
N PHE A 96 9.50 -10.34 1.69
CA PHE A 96 8.64 -9.19 1.95
C PHE A 96 7.18 -9.52 1.69
N HIS A 97 6.32 -9.14 2.61
CA HIS A 97 4.88 -9.29 2.46
C HIS A 97 4.21 -7.92 2.46
N THR A 98 3.49 -7.60 1.40
CA THR A 98 2.75 -6.34 1.32
C THR A 98 1.36 -6.53 1.90
N TYR A 99 1.00 -5.64 2.81
CA TYR A 99 -0.31 -5.58 3.44
C TYR A 99 -1.02 -4.29 3.05
N LYS A 100 -2.35 -4.33 3.03
CA LYS A 100 -3.21 -3.16 2.90
C LYS A 100 -4.08 -3.02 4.14
N LYS A 101 -4.44 -1.79 4.48
CA LYS A 101 -5.40 -1.49 5.54
C LYS A 101 -6.40 -0.46 5.06
N ARG A 102 -7.68 -0.76 5.23
CA ARG A 102 -8.76 0.16 4.86
C ARG A 102 -8.69 1.41 5.74
N VAL A 103 -8.84 2.57 5.13
CA VAL A 103 -8.80 3.88 5.80
C VAL A 103 -9.88 4.81 5.24
N THR A 104 -10.08 5.96 5.87
CA THR A 104 -10.90 7.03 5.29
C THR A 104 -10.10 7.81 4.23
N LYS A 105 -10.81 8.59 3.40
CA LYS A 105 -10.17 9.45 2.40
C LYS A 105 -9.18 10.44 3.05
N GLU A 106 -9.57 11.04 4.16
CA GLU A 106 -8.80 12.06 4.88
C GLU A 106 -7.53 11.48 5.52
N VAL A 107 -7.57 10.20 5.93
CA VAL A 107 -6.36 9.50 6.39
C VAL A 107 -5.43 9.25 5.21
N LEU A 108 -5.97 8.76 4.08
CA LEU A 108 -5.15 8.51 2.89
C LEU A 108 -4.50 9.80 2.37
N GLU A 109 -5.26 10.90 2.28
CA GLU A 109 -4.75 12.21 1.85
C GLU A 109 -3.61 12.68 2.75
N ARG A 110 -3.75 12.54 4.08
CA ARG A 110 -2.69 12.90 5.02
C ARG A 110 -1.45 12.04 4.88
N GLU A 111 -1.60 10.72 4.71
CA GLU A 111 -0.45 9.83 4.51
C GLU A 111 0.26 10.14 3.19
N VAL A 112 -0.49 10.41 2.11
CA VAL A 112 0.09 10.84 0.82
C VAL A 112 0.86 12.15 0.99
N GLU A 113 0.26 13.20 1.54
CA GLU A 113 0.93 14.50 1.68
C GLU A 113 2.12 14.47 2.65
N LYS A 114 2.07 13.62 3.70
CA LYS A 114 3.21 13.42 4.61
C LYS A 114 4.42 12.79 3.91
N SER A 115 4.19 11.90 2.95
CA SER A 115 5.25 11.16 2.25
C SER A 115 5.64 11.74 0.90
N LYS A 116 4.94 12.79 0.44
CA LYS A 116 5.13 13.41 -0.87
C LYS A 116 6.23 14.47 -0.81
N SER A 117 7.12 14.42 -1.79
CA SER A 117 8.15 15.44 -2.04
C SER A 117 8.28 15.68 -3.54
N SER A 118 8.69 16.89 -3.92
CA SER A 118 8.95 17.27 -5.31
C SER A 118 10.44 17.47 -5.55
N ALA A 119 10.91 17.09 -6.73
CA ALA A 119 12.22 17.40 -7.27
C ALA A 119 12.08 17.81 -8.74
N SER A 120 13.07 18.50 -9.29
CA SER A 120 13.09 18.82 -10.71
C SER A 120 13.31 17.55 -11.55
N TYR A 121 12.90 17.59 -12.81
CA TYR A 121 13.10 16.48 -13.75
C TYR A 121 14.59 16.13 -13.93
N GLU A 122 15.43 17.16 -14.08
CA GLU A 122 16.88 16.99 -14.25
C GLU A 122 17.53 16.29 -13.04
N GLU A 123 17.16 16.69 -11.81
CA GLU A 123 17.65 16.07 -10.58
C GLU A 123 17.30 14.58 -10.53
N VAL A 124 16.05 14.23 -10.83
CA VAL A 124 15.57 12.83 -10.81
C VAL A 124 16.23 12.02 -11.92
N LEU A 125 16.32 12.56 -13.14
CA LEU A 125 16.92 11.87 -14.29
C LEU A 125 18.41 11.56 -14.04
N ASN A 126 19.16 12.54 -13.54
CA ASN A 126 20.58 12.38 -13.23
C ASN A 126 20.80 11.38 -12.09
N ALA A 127 20.01 11.47 -11.02
CA ALA A 127 20.09 10.52 -9.90
C ALA A 127 19.76 9.10 -10.34
N TYR A 128 18.69 8.92 -11.11
CA TYR A 128 18.25 7.61 -11.59
C TYR A 128 19.29 6.98 -12.53
N ASN A 129 19.83 7.74 -13.49
CA ASN A 129 20.87 7.24 -14.40
C ASN A 129 22.19 6.93 -13.69
N ARG A 130 22.57 7.71 -12.68
CA ARG A 130 23.71 7.41 -11.81
C ARG A 130 23.48 6.08 -11.06
N ASP A 131 22.30 5.90 -10.49
CA ASP A 131 22.00 4.76 -9.64
C ASP A 131 21.82 3.47 -10.45
N ILE A 132 21.35 3.53 -11.70
CA ILE A 132 21.37 2.38 -12.63
C ILE A 132 22.79 1.84 -12.84
N ASN A 133 23.75 2.74 -13.08
CA ASN A 133 25.12 2.34 -13.33
C ASN A 133 25.77 1.70 -12.10
N LYS A 134 25.31 2.08 -10.90
CA LYS A 134 25.84 1.60 -9.61
C LYS A 134 25.09 0.38 -9.06
N TYR A 135 23.79 0.31 -9.28
CA TYR A 135 22.85 -0.67 -8.74
C TYR A 135 21.85 -1.13 -9.82
N PRO A 136 22.30 -1.86 -10.85
CA PRO A 136 21.45 -2.24 -12.00
C PRO A 136 20.26 -3.13 -11.62
N SER A 137 20.27 -3.75 -10.44
CA SER A 137 19.13 -4.52 -9.91
C SER A 137 18.04 -3.65 -9.27
N LYS A 138 18.31 -2.37 -8.98
CA LYS A 138 17.38 -1.46 -8.29
C LYS A 138 16.64 -0.53 -9.24
N ALA A 139 17.18 -0.30 -10.44
CA ALA A 139 16.58 0.57 -11.43
C ALA A 139 16.68 -0.11 -12.80
N GLY A 140 15.55 -0.14 -13.53
CA GLY A 140 15.39 -0.98 -14.71
C GLY A 140 16.24 -0.51 -15.89
N TYR A 141 15.69 0.39 -16.70
CA TYR A 141 16.34 0.86 -17.93
C TYR A 141 16.85 2.29 -17.76
N LYS A 142 18.01 2.60 -18.36
CA LYS A 142 18.54 3.97 -18.39
C LYS A 142 17.49 4.90 -18.98
N MET A 143 17.21 6.00 -18.29
CA MET A 143 16.20 6.97 -18.69
C MET A 143 16.82 8.01 -19.62
N VAL A 144 16.03 8.47 -20.59
CA VAL A 144 16.40 9.55 -21.50
C VAL A 144 15.47 10.73 -21.26
N GLU A 145 15.95 11.93 -21.57
CA GLU A 145 15.09 13.11 -21.63
C GLU A 145 14.07 12.95 -22.77
N VAL A 146 12.81 13.29 -22.48
CA VAL A 146 11.72 13.27 -23.47
C VAL A 146 11.06 14.63 -23.43
N GLU A 147 10.82 15.23 -24.61
CA GLU A 147 10.05 16.46 -24.73
C GLU A 147 8.57 16.15 -24.45
N GLY A 148 8.09 16.56 -23.27
CA GLY A 148 6.71 16.38 -22.84
C GLY A 148 6.62 15.68 -21.48
N GLN A 149 5.89 16.31 -20.55
CA GLN A 149 5.62 15.76 -19.22
C GLN A 149 4.12 15.47 -19.12
N VAL A 150 3.78 14.38 -18.41
CA VAL A 150 2.38 14.08 -18.08
C VAL A 150 2.05 14.79 -16.78
N ASP A 151 1.36 15.92 -16.87
CA ASP A 151 0.73 16.55 -15.71
C ASP A 151 -0.61 15.87 -15.42
N ILE A 152 -0.72 15.27 -14.24
CA ILE A 152 -1.93 14.56 -13.78
C ILE A 152 -2.81 15.44 -12.87
N SER A 153 -2.43 16.70 -12.65
CA SER A 153 -3.17 17.64 -11.81
C SER A 153 -4.40 18.23 -12.51
N GLU A 154 -4.50 18.12 -13.84
CA GLU A 154 -5.67 18.53 -14.60
C GLU A 154 -6.71 17.40 -14.66
N LYS A 155 -7.85 17.61 -13.99
CA LYS A 155 -9.10 16.85 -14.15
C LYS A 155 -10.28 17.79 -14.27
#